data_AF-A0A6H2GGZ2-F1
#
_entry.id   AF-A0A6H2GGZ2-F1
#
_cell.length_a   1.000
_cell.length_b   1.000
_cell.length_c   1.000
_cell.angle_alpha   90.00
_cell.angle_beta   90.00
_cell.angle_gamma   90.00
#
_symmetry.space_group_name_H-M   'P 1'
#
loop_
_entity.id
_entity.type
_entity.pdbx_description
1 polymer ?
#
loop_
_entity_poly.entity_id
_entity_poly.type
_entity_poly.pdbx_seq_one_letter_code
_entity_poly.pdbx_strand_id
1 'polypeptide(L)'
;MKTIEVDDELYSYIASHTKHIGESASDILRRMLKFSAASQPAAPVTKEVRVASPAIVEAKPVKTIKDKVRAMRELLLSDEYAEQKRAVNRFMLLLSTLYSLDAQAFAEATESLHGRTRVYFAADEQTLLKNGNQTKPKHVPGTPYWVITNTNTGRKCSMIEHIMQSMQFPAELIEKVCGTI
;
A
#
# COMPACT_ATOMS: atom_id res chain seq x y z
N MET A 1 4.64 2.74 -17.59
CA MET A 1 5.66 1.66 -17.61
C MET A 1 6.51 1.79 -18.86
N LYS A 2 7.72 1.21 -18.87
CA LYS A 2 8.48 0.94 -20.10
C LYS A 2 8.38 -0.56 -20.39
N THR A 3 8.29 -0.93 -21.66
CA THR A 3 8.25 -2.33 -22.10
C THR A 3 9.66 -2.80 -22.46
N ILE A 4 9.98 -4.03 -22.12
CA ILE A 4 11.16 -4.78 -22.61
C ILE A 4 10.66 -6.12 -23.13
N GLU A 5 11.34 -6.66 -24.14
CA GLU A 5 11.08 -8.00 -24.65
C GLU A 5 12.14 -8.97 -24.11
N VAL A 6 11.72 -10.21 -23.87
CA VAL A 6 12.56 -11.33 -23.41
C VAL A 6 12.10 -12.59 -24.14
N ASP A 7 12.98 -13.56 -24.30
CA ASP A 7 12.65 -14.87 -24.87
C ASP A 7 11.81 -15.74 -23.90
N ASP A 8 11.21 -16.81 -24.43
CA ASP A 8 10.29 -17.70 -23.70
C ASP A 8 10.98 -18.46 -22.56
N GLU A 9 12.28 -18.76 -22.68
CA GLU A 9 13.06 -19.46 -21.64
C GLU A 9 13.32 -18.52 -20.47
N LEU A 10 13.80 -17.30 -20.75
CA LEU A 10 14.02 -16.26 -19.75
C LEU A 10 12.70 -15.82 -19.08
N TYR A 11 11.61 -15.71 -19.85
CA TYR A 11 10.27 -15.47 -19.29
C TYR A 11 9.87 -16.57 -18.30
N SER A 12 10.01 -17.84 -18.69
CA SER A 12 9.71 -19.00 -17.84
C SER A 12 10.58 -19.04 -16.58
N TYR A 13 11.88 -18.70 -16.73
CA TYR A 13 12.82 -18.62 -15.62
C TYR A 13 12.43 -17.53 -14.62
N ILE A 14 12.12 -16.31 -15.07
CA ILE A 14 11.64 -15.22 -14.21
C ILE A 14 10.32 -15.62 -13.53
N ALA A 15 9.37 -16.17 -14.26
CA ALA A 15 8.07 -16.60 -13.71
C ALA A 15 8.22 -17.67 -12.61
N SER A 16 9.18 -18.60 -12.74
CA SER A 16 9.45 -19.61 -11.70
C SER A 16 9.96 -19.05 -10.37
N HIS A 17 10.45 -17.80 -10.35
CA HIS A 17 10.91 -17.10 -9.14
C HIS A 17 9.78 -16.36 -8.39
N THR A 18 8.52 -16.61 -8.76
CA THR A 18 7.34 -16.07 -8.08
C THR A 18 7.19 -16.67 -6.68
N LYS A 19 7.23 -15.83 -5.65
CA LYS A 19 7.03 -16.17 -4.22
C LYS A 19 5.64 -15.77 -3.71
N HIS A 20 5.03 -14.72 -4.27
CA HIS A 20 3.75 -14.19 -3.82
C HIS A 20 2.77 -14.04 -4.99
N ILE A 21 1.50 -14.36 -4.76
CA ILE A 21 0.48 -14.30 -5.81
C ILE A 21 0.19 -12.83 -6.15
N GLY A 22 0.53 -12.43 -7.37
CA GLY A 22 0.26 -11.08 -7.89
C GLY A 22 1.43 -10.09 -7.76
N GLU A 23 2.62 -10.52 -7.35
CA GLU A 23 3.82 -9.66 -7.44
C GLU A 23 4.20 -9.36 -8.90
N SER A 24 4.81 -8.21 -9.16
CA SER A 24 5.14 -7.81 -10.54
C SER A 24 6.46 -8.42 -11.02
N ALA A 25 6.62 -8.55 -12.34
CA ALA A 25 7.90 -8.94 -12.94
C ALA A 25 9.05 -8.01 -12.54
N SER A 26 8.77 -6.73 -12.21
CA SER A 26 9.80 -5.81 -11.72
C SER A 26 10.29 -6.18 -10.32
N ASP A 27 9.41 -6.68 -9.46
CA ASP A 27 9.74 -7.02 -8.07
C ASP A 27 10.52 -8.34 -8.01
N ILE A 28 10.10 -9.31 -8.83
CA ILE A 28 10.84 -10.55 -9.08
C ILE A 28 12.26 -10.22 -9.58
N LEU A 29 12.39 -9.37 -10.61
CA LEU A 29 13.70 -8.98 -11.15
C LEU A 29 14.56 -8.21 -10.15
N ARG A 30 14.01 -7.25 -9.39
CA ARG A 30 14.75 -6.55 -8.32
C ARG A 30 15.30 -7.53 -7.28
N ARG A 31 14.50 -8.51 -6.88
CA ARG A 31 14.90 -9.57 -5.94
C ARG A 31 16.00 -10.46 -6.51
N MET A 32 15.86 -10.93 -7.75
CA MET A 32 16.85 -11.79 -8.42
C MET A 32 18.18 -11.08 -8.66
N LEU A 33 18.13 -9.83 -9.15
CA LEU A 33 19.31 -8.99 -9.41
C LEU A 33 19.91 -8.36 -8.15
N LYS A 34 19.35 -8.67 -6.96
CA LYS A 34 19.75 -8.10 -5.65
C LYS A 34 19.75 -6.56 -5.66
N PHE A 35 18.85 -5.95 -6.40
CA PHE A 35 18.57 -4.52 -6.36
C PHE A 35 17.75 -4.20 -5.09
N SER A 36 18.35 -4.44 -3.93
CA SER A 36 17.87 -4.00 -2.63
C SER A 36 18.60 -2.71 -2.27
N ALA A 37 17.85 -1.67 -1.92
CA ALA A 37 18.41 -0.39 -1.46
C ALA A 37 18.87 -0.50 0.01
N ALA A 38 19.88 -1.32 0.27
CA ALA A 38 20.47 -1.52 1.59
C ALA A 38 21.87 -0.90 1.69
N SER A 39 21.92 0.34 2.21
CA SER A 39 23.07 1.02 2.85
C SER A 39 24.33 1.35 2.02
N GLN A 40 24.71 2.63 2.08
CA GLN A 40 25.92 3.22 1.45
C GLN A 40 27.23 2.89 2.22
N PRO A 41 28.40 3.22 1.63
CA PRO A 41 29.11 4.43 2.10
C PRO A 41 29.72 5.35 1.01
N ALA A 42 30.08 6.57 1.45
CA ALA A 42 30.79 7.69 0.80
C ALA A 42 32.16 7.34 0.14
N ALA A 43 32.81 8.12 -0.76
CA ALA A 43 32.56 9.40 -1.48
C ALA A 43 33.51 9.49 -2.73
N PRO A 44 34.16 10.65 -3.03
CA PRO A 44 33.86 11.67 -4.07
C PRO A 44 34.36 11.27 -5.50
N VAL A 45 34.18 12.01 -6.61
CA VAL A 45 34.79 13.31 -7.04
C VAL A 45 33.95 14.02 -8.14
N THR A 46 34.09 15.35 -8.24
CA THR A 46 33.49 16.33 -9.18
C THR A 46 33.63 16.01 -10.70
N LYS A 47 32.73 16.41 -11.62
CA LYS A 47 32.41 17.80 -12.03
C LYS A 47 31.17 17.91 -12.95
N GLU A 48 30.37 18.97 -12.75
CA GLU A 48 29.61 19.84 -13.69
C GLU A 48 28.91 19.24 -14.95
N VAL A 49 27.68 19.61 -15.33
CA VAL A 49 27.05 20.96 -15.36
C VAL A 49 25.55 20.92 -14.93
N ARG A 50 25.04 22.06 -14.43
CA ARG A 50 23.62 22.38 -14.11
C ARG A 50 22.69 22.15 -15.33
N VAL A 51 21.36 22.00 -15.22
CA VAL A 51 20.31 22.87 -14.62
C VAL A 51 19.05 21.98 -14.43
N ALA A 52 18.24 22.01 -13.37
CA ALA A 52 18.17 22.82 -12.15
C ALA A 52 17.78 21.96 -10.91
N SER A 53 17.53 22.62 -9.77
CA SER A 53 17.05 22.07 -8.48
C SER A 53 15.99 23.03 -7.89
N PRO A 54 15.31 22.70 -6.78
CA PRO A 54 14.82 21.39 -6.36
C PRO A 54 13.34 21.42 -5.88
N ALA A 55 12.54 20.42 -6.24
CA ALA A 55 11.39 20.07 -5.40
C ALA A 55 11.91 19.26 -4.21
N ILE A 56 12.10 19.92 -3.07
CA ILE A 56 12.50 19.28 -1.82
C ILE A 56 11.40 18.30 -1.44
N VAL A 57 11.68 16.99 -1.56
CA VAL A 57 10.93 15.98 -0.83
C VAL A 57 11.30 16.16 0.64
N GLU A 58 10.49 16.96 1.35
CA GLU A 58 10.51 16.99 2.80
C GLU A 58 10.39 15.55 3.31
N ALA A 59 11.49 15.05 3.89
CA ALA A 59 11.44 13.90 4.76
C ALA A 59 10.63 14.30 5.99
N LYS A 60 9.30 14.23 5.88
CA LYS A 60 8.38 14.45 7.00
C LYS A 60 8.87 13.58 8.17
N PRO A 61 8.97 14.15 9.39
CA PRO A 61 9.43 13.38 10.54
C PRO A 61 8.55 12.14 10.68
N VAL A 62 9.19 10.98 10.84
CA VAL A 62 8.48 9.70 11.02
C VAL A 62 7.58 9.83 12.24
N LYS A 63 6.26 9.88 12.01
CA LYS A 63 5.25 10.02 13.06
C LYS A 63 5.44 8.86 14.05
N THR A 64 5.58 9.16 15.34
CA THR A 64 5.75 8.11 16.34
C THR A 64 4.49 7.26 16.42
N ILE A 65 4.57 6.02 16.94
CA ILE A 65 3.36 5.19 17.18
C ILE A 65 2.33 5.95 18.02
N LYS A 66 2.75 6.79 18.96
CA LYS A 66 1.87 7.64 19.78
C LYS A 66 1.12 8.68 18.93
N ASP A 67 1.79 9.31 17.97
CA ASP A 67 1.18 10.27 17.04
C ASP A 67 0.22 9.60 16.05
N LYS A 68 0.60 8.41 15.54
CA LYS A 68 -0.27 7.58 14.70
C LYS A 68 -1.54 7.17 15.46
N VAL A 69 -1.41 6.68 16.70
CA VAL A 69 -2.54 6.33 17.58
C VAL A 69 -3.42 7.55 17.87
N ARG A 70 -2.82 8.72 18.12
CA ARG A 70 -3.56 9.97 18.32
C ARG A 70 -4.37 10.34 17.07
N ALA A 71 -3.76 10.35 15.89
CA ALA A 71 -4.42 10.71 14.64
C ALA A 71 -5.58 9.77 14.28
N MET A 72 -5.43 8.46 14.51
CA MET A 72 -6.55 7.51 14.33
C MET A 72 -7.70 7.76 15.33
N ARG A 73 -7.41 8.16 16.57
CA ARG A 73 -8.45 8.56 17.54
C ARG A 73 -9.14 9.87 17.16
N GLU A 74 -8.38 10.84 16.66
CA GLU A 74 -8.92 12.11 16.15
C GLU A 74 -9.82 11.87 14.92
N LEU A 75 -9.45 10.95 14.02
CA LEU A 75 -10.31 10.53 12.91
C LEU A 75 -11.63 9.91 13.40
N LEU A 76 -11.59 8.95 14.34
CA LEU A 76 -12.82 8.30 14.83
C LEU A 76 -13.78 9.26 15.55
N LEU A 77 -13.28 10.42 15.97
CA LEU A 77 -14.05 11.48 16.63
C LEU A 77 -14.38 12.66 15.69
N SER A 78 -14.01 12.59 14.41
CA SER A 78 -14.23 13.69 13.46
C SER A 78 -15.63 13.67 12.85
N ASP A 79 -16.16 14.85 12.56
CA ASP A 79 -17.44 15.01 11.86
C ASP A 79 -17.41 14.34 10.48
N GLU A 80 -16.28 14.46 9.74
CA GLU A 80 -16.08 13.79 8.46
C GLU A 80 -16.29 12.27 8.55
N TYR A 81 -15.79 11.62 9.61
CA TYR A 81 -15.96 10.19 9.81
C TYR A 81 -17.41 9.84 10.23
N ALA A 82 -18.01 10.65 11.11
CA ALA A 82 -19.39 10.49 11.56
C ALA A 82 -20.43 10.64 10.42
N GLU A 83 -20.17 11.52 9.45
CA GLU A 83 -21.02 11.74 8.27
C GLU A 83 -21.03 10.54 7.30
N GLN A 84 -20.09 9.61 7.41
CA GLN A 84 -19.98 8.46 6.49
C GLN A 84 -21.06 7.40 6.72
N LYS A 85 -22.19 7.55 6.02
CA LYS A 85 -23.39 6.68 6.12
C LYS A 85 -23.20 5.21 5.74
N ARG A 86 -22.10 4.81 5.08
CA ARG A 86 -21.89 3.44 4.59
C ARG A 86 -20.52 2.90 5.01
N ALA A 87 -20.47 1.63 5.40
CA ALA A 87 -19.23 0.92 5.76
C ALA A 87 -18.11 1.03 4.71
N VAL A 88 -18.46 1.03 3.41
CA VAL A 88 -17.46 1.24 2.35
C VAL A 88 -16.84 2.63 2.40
N ASN A 89 -17.58 3.68 2.78
CA ASN A 89 -17.02 5.03 2.86
C ASN A 89 -16.05 5.16 4.03
N ARG A 90 -16.44 4.68 5.22
CA ARG A 90 -15.56 4.61 6.40
C ARG A 90 -14.29 3.82 6.11
N PHE A 91 -14.43 2.68 5.44
CA PHE A 91 -13.30 1.88 4.95
C PHE A 91 -12.36 2.67 4.02
N MET A 92 -12.88 3.41 3.03
CA MET A 92 -12.03 4.25 2.17
C MET A 92 -11.28 5.33 2.97
N LEU A 93 -11.97 6.00 3.89
CA LEU A 93 -11.41 7.08 4.70
C LEU A 93 -10.32 6.56 5.66
N LEU A 94 -10.53 5.40 6.29
CA LEU A 94 -9.50 4.71 7.08
C LEU A 94 -8.24 4.40 6.25
N LEU A 95 -8.39 3.87 5.03
CA LEU A 95 -7.26 3.57 4.16
C LEU A 95 -6.48 4.85 3.76
N SER A 96 -7.20 5.91 3.40
CA SER A 96 -6.60 7.22 3.11
C SER A 96 -5.82 7.77 4.29
N THR A 97 -6.38 7.73 5.50
CA THR A 97 -5.69 8.18 6.71
C THR A 97 -4.48 7.31 7.03
N LEU A 98 -4.60 5.98 7.03
CA LEU A 98 -3.49 5.05 7.31
C LEU A 98 -2.30 5.30 6.36
N TYR A 99 -2.54 5.40 5.06
CA TYR A 99 -1.49 5.76 4.09
C TYR A 99 -0.82 7.12 4.40
N SER A 100 -1.60 8.14 4.79
CA SER A 100 -1.07 9.46 5.17
C SER A 100 -0.28 9.49 6.49
N LEU A 101 -0.40 8.44 7.31
CA LEU A 101 0.36 8.28 8.55
C LEU A 101 1.73 7.67 8.30
N ASP A 102 1.82 6.68 7.40
CA ASP A 102 3.06 6.03 6.99
C ASP A 102 2.89 5.30 5.65
N ALA A 103 3.35 5.92 4.57
CA ALA A 103 3.19 5.37 3.23
C ALA A 103 4.03 4.10 2.98
N GLN A 104 5.17 3.93 3.67
CA GLN A 104 6.00 2.72 3.53
C GLN A 104 5.40 1.55 4.31
N ALA A 105 5.05 1.74 5.59
CA ALA A 105 4.43 0.68 6.37
C ALA A 105 3.07 0.26 5.80
N PHE A 106 2.32 1.19 5.18
CA PHE A 106 1.11 0.85 4.45
C PHE A 106 1.40 0.02 3.18
N ALA A 107 2.44 0.35 2.42
CA ALA A 107 2.82 -0.40 1.24
C ALA A 107 3.15 -1.87 1.58
N GLU A 108 4.07 -2.08 2.53
CA GLU A 108 4.46 -3.40 3.04
C GLU A 108 3.25 -4.21 3.55
N ALA A 109 2.35 -3.55 4.28
CA ALA A 109 1.12 -4.18 4.77
C ALA A 109 0.17 -4.61 3.65
N THR A 110 0.09 -3.85 2.54
CA THR A 110 -0.79 -4.16 1.40
C THR A 110 -0.23 -5.24 0.46
N GLU A 111 1.10 -5.35 0.31
CA GLU A 111 1.74 -6.36 -0.55
C GLU A 111 1.41 -7.80 -0.11
N SER A 112 1.37 -8.03 1.20
CA SER A 112 1.03 -9.34 1.79
C SER A 112 -0.48 -9.63 1.85
N LEU A 113 -1.33 -8.65 1.55
CA LEU A 113 -2.77 -8.71 1.80
C LEU A 113 -3.58 -9.02 0.53
N HIS A 114 -3.75 -10.31 0.25
CA HIS A 114 -4.55 -10.79 -0.87
C HIS A 114 -5.51 -11.94 -0.47
N GLY A 115 -6.52 -12.19 -1.30
CA GLY A 115 -7.38 -13.36 -1.19
C GLY A 115 -6.77 -14.60 -1.85
N ARG A 116 -7.49 -15.74 -1.78
CA ARG A 116 -7.10 -16.99 -2.45
C ARG A 116 -6.91 -16.84 -3.97
N THR A 117 -7.73 -16.01 -4.61
CA THR A 117 -7.75 -15.81 -6.08
C THR A 117 -7.93 -14.35 -6.48
N ARG A 118 -7.90 -13.42 -5.50
CA ARG A 118 -8.18 -11.99 -5.72
C ARG A 118 -7.08 -11.14 -5.12
N VAL A 119 -6.46 -10.31 -5.94
CA VAL A 119 -5.65 -9.18 -5.46
C VAL A 119 -6.61 -8.17 -4.80
N TYR A 120 -6.26 -7.63 -3.63
CA TYR A 120 -7.12 -6.68 -2.92
C TYR A 120 -6.72 -5.22 -3.17
N PHE A 121 -5.41 -4.95 -3.26
CA PHE A 121 -4.82 -3.64 -3.50
C PHE A 121 -3.91 -3.66 -4.73
N ALA A 122 -3.92 -2.58 -5.52
CA ALA A 122 -3.03 -2.42 -6.67
C ALA A 122 -2.78 -0.94 -6.97
N ALA A 123 -1.78 -0.63 -7.79
CA ALA A 123 -1.53 0.74 -8.29
C ALA A 123 -2.50 1.19 -9.39
N ASP A 124 -3.32 0.28 -9.94
CA ASP A 124 -4.26 0.55 -11.02
C ASP A 124 -5.53 -0.30 -10.93
N GLU A 125 -6.62 0.19 -11.52
CA GLU A 125 -7.92 -0.50 -11.55
C GLU A 125 -7.88 -1.82 -12.32
N GLN A 126 -7.12 -1.87 -13.43
CA GLN A 126 -7.14 -2.99 -14.37
C GLN A 126 -6.55 -4.26 -13.75
N THR A 127 -5.52 -4.12 -12.90
CA THR A 127 -4.94 -5.23 -12.13
C THR A 127 -5.98 -5.89 -11.20
N LEU A 128 -6.87 -5.11 -10.59
CA LEU A 128 -7.94 -5.63 -9.72
C LEU A 128 -9.13 -6.24 -10.49
N LEU A 129 -9.37 -5.80 -11.72
CA LEU A 129 -10.38 -6.40 -12.61
C LEU A 129 -9.88 -7.71 -13.24
N LYS A 130 -8.61 -7.75 -13.68
CA LYS A 130 -7.96 -8.96 -14.22
C LYS A 130 -7.94 -10.09 -13.19
N ASN A 131 -7.59 -9.77 -11.95
CA ASN A 131 -7.50 -10.74 -10.86
C ASN A 131 -8.83 -10.93 -10.09
N GLY A 132 -9.98 -10.56 -10.65
CA GLY A 132 -11.25 -10.85 -10.00
C GLY A 132 -12.47 -10.28 -10.70
N ASN A 133 -13.35 -11.17 -11.16
CA ASN A 133 -14.62 -10.74 -11.73
C ASN A 133 -15.52 -10.09 -10.66
N GLN A 134 -16.20 -9.01 -11.05
CA GLN A 134 -17.07 -8.17 -10.22
C GLN A 134 -16.46 -7.65 -8.89
N THR A 135 -15.15 -7.41 -8.82
CA THR A 135 -14.48 -6.88 -7.61
C THR A 135 -14.92 -5.47 -7.19
N LYS A 136 -15.52 -4.70 -8.12
CA LYS A 136 -15.89 -3.27 -7.96
C LYS A 136 -14.74 -2.47 -7.32
N PRO A 137 -13.62 -2.28 -8.04
CA PRO A 137 -12.51 -1.45 -7.55
C PRO A 137 -12.97 -0.02 -7.24
N LYS A 138 -12.24 0.63 -6.33
CA LYS A 138 -12.27 2.09 -6.14
C LYS A 138 -10.87 2.60 -5.85
N HIS A 139 -10.54 3.76 -6.39
CA HIS A 139 -9.36 4.53 -6.02
C HIS A 139 -9.49 5.03 -4.57
N VAL A 140 -8.43 4.90 -3.78
CA VAL A 140 -8.35 5.39 -2.39
C VAL A 140 -7.87 6.85 -2.39
N PRO A 141 -8.70 7.83 -1.98
CA PRO A 141 -8.37 9.25 -2.08
C PRO A 141 -7.03 9.62 -1.41
N GLY A 142 -6.23 10.46 -2.07
CA GLY A 142 -4.93 10.92 -1.55
C GLY A 142 -3.81 9.87 -1.56
N THR A 143 -4.01 8.72 -2.23
CA THR A 143 -3.04 7.63 -2.33
C THR A 143 -2.84 7.21 -3.80
N PRO A 144 -1.80 6.43 -4.14
CA PRO A 144 -1.67 5.77 -5.45
C PRO A 144 -2.42 4.43 -5.55
N TYR A 145 -3.21 4.05 -4.54
CA TYR A 145 -3.82 2.72 -4.44
C TYR A 145 -5.27 2.67 -4.91
N TRP A 146 -5.59 1.56 -5.57
CA TRP A 146 -6.94 1.06 -5.77
C TRP A 146 -7.21 -0.09 -4.80
N VAL A 147 -8.46 -0.24 -4.37
CA VAL A 147 -8.91 -1.35 -3.50
C VAL A 147 -10.22 -1.97 -4.01
N ILE A 148 -10.39 -3.28 -3.83
CA ILE A 148 -11.66 -3.95 -4.14
C ILE A 148 -12.75 -3.60 -3.11
N THR A 149 -13.97 -3.29 -3.56
CA THR A 149 -15.06 -2.90 -2.63
C THR A 149 -16.22 -3.89 -2.54
N ASN A 150 -16.32 -4.86 -3.46
CA ASN A 150 -17.28 -5.96 -3.40
C ASN A 150 -16.85 -7.04 -2.37
N THR A 151 -16.96 -6.65 -1.10
CA THR A 151 -16.65 -7.43 0.11
C THR A 151 -17.67 -7.10 1.20
N ASN A 152 -17.98 -8.05 2.07
CA ASN A 152 -18.83 -7.80 3.24
C ASN A 152 -18.08 -6.97 4.31
N THR A 153 -18.79 -6.46 5.32
CA THR A 153 -18.21 -5.64 6.39
C THR A 153 -17.10 -6.38 7.12
N GLY A 154 -17.32 -7.63 7.55
CA GLY A 154 -16.30 -8.43 8.24
C GLY A 154 -14.98 -8.53 7.48
N ARG A 155 -15.00 -8.69 6.15
CA ARG A 155 -13.78 -8.68 5.33
C ARG A 155 -13.14 -7.30 5.17
N LYS A 156 -13.92 -6.20 5.26
CA LYS A 156 -13.36 -4.84 5.37
C LYS A 156 -12.65 -4.67 6.72
N CYS A 157 -13.25 -5.14 7.81
CA CYS A 157 -12.61 -5.18 9.12
C CYS A 157 -11.31 -5.99 9.08
N SER A 158 -11.30 -7.22 8.55
CA SER A 158 -10.07 -8.03 8.43
C SER A 158 -8.97 -7.37 7.59
N MET A 159 -9.32 -6.60 6.54
CA MET A 159 -8.33 -5.85 5.76
C MET A 159 -7.73 -4.69 6.58
N ILE A 160 -8.55 -3.93 7.31
CA ILE A 160 -8.07 -2.85 8.19
C ILE A 160 -7.27 -3.42 9.36
N GLU A 161 -7.72 -4.52 9.95
CA GLU A 161 -7.03 -5.23 11.03
C GLU A 161 -5.62 -5.66 10.61
N HIS A 162 -5.48 -6.38 9.49
CA HIS A 162 -4.17 -6.78 8.95
C HIS A 162 -3.26 -5.58 8.72
N ILE A 163 -3.78 -4.51 8.07
CA ILE A 163 -2.99 -3.30 7.80
C ILE A 163 -2.55 -2.64 9.10
N MET A 164 -3.46 -2.45 10.06
CA MET A 164 -3.14 -1.80 11.33
C MET A 164 -2.21 -2.64 12.21
N GLN A 165 -2.34 -3.97 12.20
CA GLN A 165 -1.41 -4.88 12.89
C GLN A 165 0.00 -4.78 12.29
N SER A 166 0.11 -4.84 10.96
CA SER A 166 1.40 -4.70 10.26
C SER A 166 2.02 -3.31 10.45
N MET A 167 1.20 -2.25 10.54
CA MET A 167 1.62 -0.88 10.88
C MET A 167 1.84 -0.66 12.40
N GLN A 168 1.82 -1.73 13.21
CA GLN A 168 2.15 -1.75 14.64
C GLN A 168 1.20 -0.91 15.54
N PHE A 169 -0.08 -0.83 15.18
CA PHE A 169 -1.09 -0.23 16.06
C PHE A 169 -1.47 -1.16 17.23
N PRO A 170 -1.83 -0.64 18.42
CA PRO A 170 -2.28 -1.46 19.54
C PRO A 170 -3.61 -2.17 19.26
N ALA A 171 -3.72 -3.45 19.61
CA ALA A 171 -4.91 -4.28 19.35
C ALA A 171 -6.23 -3.65 19.84
N GLU A 172 -6.24 -3.03 21.02
CA GLU A 172 -7.41 -2.31 21.59
C GLU A 172 -7.92 -1.18 20.67
N LEU A 173 -7.03 -0.50 19.94
CA LEU A 173 -7.42 0.52 18.97
C LEU A 173 -7.95 -0.12 17.68
N ILE A 174 -7.35 -1.23 17.25
CA ILE A 174 -7.76 -1.95 16.04
C ILE A 174 -9.18 -2.49 16.20
N GLU A 175 -9.49 -3.10 17.34
CA GLU A 175 -10.85 -3.56 17.68
C GLU A 175 -11.86 -2.40 17.61
N LYS A 176 -11.53 -1.26 18.23
CA LYS A 176 -12.38 -0.05 18.20
C LYS A 176 -12.57 0.50 16.78
N VAL A 177 -11.51 0.57 15.97
CA VAL A 177 -11.62 0.98 14.56
C VAL A 177 -12.54 0.03 13.80
N CYS A 178 -12.28 -1.28 13.86
CA CYS A 178 -13.05 -2.31 13.17
C CYS A 178 -14.53 -2.32 13.58
N GLY A 179 -14.84 -2.04 14.86
CA GLY A 179 -16.21 -1.92 15.37
C GLY A 179 -17.00 -0.70 14.85
N THR A 180 -16.33 0.26 14.20
CA THR A 180 -17.00 1.42 13.57
C THR A 180 -17.24 1.27 12.06
N ILE A 181 -16.71 0.22 11.41
CA ILE A 181 -16.82 0.02 9.95
C ILE A 181 -18.22 -0.43 9.56
#